data_AF-A0A349MMZ1-F1
#
_entry.id   AF-A0A349MMZ1-F1
#
_cell.length_a   1.000
_cell.length_b   1.000
_cell.length_c   1.000
_cell.angle_alpha   90.00
_cell.angle_beta   90.00
_cell.angle_gamma   90.00
#
_symmetry.space_group_name_H-M   'P 1'
#
loop_
_entity.id
_entity.type
_entity.pdbx_description
1 polymer ?
#
loop_
_entity_poly.entity_id
_entity_poly.type
_entity_poly.pdbx_seq_one_letter_code
_entity_poly.pdbx_strand_id
1 'polypeptide(L)'
;MNSPFELVSYDHFLVTAFCILLIIFLPRLFLDRSDASKNTLKYCLVILILTFQVMDFFKVVYLFGEPWKTALPLHLCDFSALSIAGYLITGNKNLFNFAFFWGIAGVGMTILTPNSVYAFPSIDYLANQYGHTLILLGISVAIIVLDERPYTKDIFVIFGWTTLMLVYSPYYFYDKKKN
;
A
#
# COMPACT_ATOMS: atom_id res chain seq x y z
N MET A 1 5.10 -15.35 23.12
CA MET A 1 6.53 -14.96 23.04
C MET A 1 6.74 -14.43 21.65
N ASN A 2 6.92 -13.12 21.48
CA ASN A 2 7.13 -12.53 20.15
C ASN A 2 8.64 -12.45 19.92
N SER A 3 9.13 -13.19 18.93
CA SER A 3 10.54 -13.13 18.52
C SER A 3 10.81 -11.79 17.80
N PRO A 4 11.99 -11.18 17.99
CA PRO A 4 12.36 -9.99 17.24
C PRO A 4 12.36 -10.28 15.73
N PHE A 5 12.06 -9.27 14.92
CA PHE A 5 12.06 -9.42 13.47
C PHE A 5 13.47 -9.74 12.93
N GLU A 6 13.56 -10.80 12.13
CA GLU A 6 14.76 -11.16 11.37
C GLU A 6 14.42 -11.23 9.88
N LEU A 7 15.12 -10.41 9.08
CA LEU A 7 14.97 -10.33 7.62
C LEU A 7 15.16 -11.67 6.92
N VAL A 8 16.10 -12.48 7.39
CA VAL A 8 16.48 -13.76 6.76
C VAL A 8 15.79 -14.96 7.44
N SER A 9 14.66 -14.73 8.10
CA SER A 9 13.89 -15.81 8.71
C SER A 9 13.10 -16.62 7.69
N TYR A 10 12.97 -17.92 7.94
CA TYR A 10 12.19 -18.84 7.11
C TYR A 10 10.72 -18.41 7.00
N ASP A 11 10.12 -17.99 8.12
CA ASP A 11 8.73 -17.54 8.16
C ASP A 11 8.52 -16.26 7.35
N HIS A 12 9.45 -15.29 7.43
CA HIS A 12 9.38 -14.10 6.59
C HIS A 12 9.44 -14.44 5.10
N PHE A 13 10.39 -15.30 4.70
CA PHE A 13 10.53 -15.72 3.31
C PHE A 13 9.25 -16.38 2.78
N LEU A 14 8.65 -17.29 3.55
CA LEU A 14 7.40 -17.95 3.16
C LEU A 14 6.24 -16.97 2.99
N VAL A 15 6.05 -16.06 3.96
CA VAL A 15 4.96 -15.06 3.89
C VAL A 15 5.18 -14.12 2.70
N THR A 16 6.40 -13.62 2.52
CA THR A 16 6.74 -12.73 1.40
C THR A 16 6.54 -13.41 0.05
N ALA A 17 6.99 -14.67 -0.08
CA ALA A 17 6.76 -15.45 -1.29
C ALA A 17 5.26 -15.64 -1.57
N PHE A 18 4.48 -15.97 -0.53
CA PHE A 18 3.02 -16.11 -0.65
C PHE A 18 2.36 -14.80 -1.10
N CYS A 19 2.74 -13.65 -0.53
CA CYS A 19 2.26 -12.34 -0.95
C CYS A 19 2.57 -12.06 -2.43
N ILE A 20 3.81 -12.30 -2.87
CA ILE A 20 4.22 -12.11 -4.28
C ILE A 20 3.42 -13.02 -5.21
N LEU A 21 3.24 -14.29 -4.84
CA LEU A 21 2.44 -15.24 -5.61
C LEU A 21 1.00 -14.75 -5.74
N LEU A 22 0.37 -14.29 -4.65
CA LEU A 22 -0.98 -13.73 -4.69
C LEU A 22 -1.06 -12.54 -5.64
N ILE A 23 -0.12 -11.58 -5.53
CA ILE A 23 -0.09 -10.37 -6.36
C ILE A 23 -0.02 -10.72 -7.86
N ILE A 24 0.76 -11.76 -8.23
CA ILE A 24 0.98 -12.14 -9.63
C ILE A 24 -0.14 -13.03 -10.17
N PHE A 25 -0.58 -14.03 -9.41
CA PHE A 25 -1.47 -15.09 -9.90
C PHE A 25 -2.95 -14.75 -9.71
N LEU A 26 -3.33 -14.06 -8.63
CA LEU A 26 -4.75 -13.77 -8.35
C LEU A 26 -5.40 -12.93 -9.47
N PRO A 27 -4.78 -11.84 -9.97
CA PRO A 27 -5.38 -11.06 -11.07
C PRO A 27 -5.60 -11.88 -12.34
N ARG A 28 -4.71 -12.85 -12.63
CA ARG A 28 -4.78 -13.67 -13.84
C ARG A 28 -6.01 -14.57 -13.88
N LEU A 29 -6.55 -14.97 -12.72
CA LEU A 29 -7.79 -15.74 -12.63
C LEU A 29 -9.03 -14.98 -13.12
N PHE A 30 -8.91 -13.65 -13.29
CA PHE A 30 -9.98 -12.75 -13.69
C PHE A 30 -9.82 -12.17 -15.10
N LEU A 31 -8.80 -12.58 -15.86
CA LEU A 31 -8.54 -12.09 -17.23
C LEU A 31 -9.73 -12.38 -18.18
N ASP A 32 -10.16 -13.63 -18.24
CA ASP A 32 -11.22 -14.12 -19.14
C ASP A 32 -12.61 -14.11 -18.49
N ARG A 33 -12.76 -13.44 -17.35
CA ARG A 33 -14.05 -13.33 -16.64
C ARG A 33 -14.87 -12.17 -17.20
N SER A 34 -16.19 -12.24 -16.98
CA SER A 34 -17.11 -11.19 -17.41
C SER A 34 -16.84 -9.84 -16.74
N ASP A 35 -17.28 -8.76 -17.37
CA ASP A 35 -17.13 -7.40 -16.82
C ASP A 35 -17.80 -7.26 -15.44
N ALA A 36 -18.87 -7.99 -15.19
CA ALA A 36 -19.50 -8.06 -13.87
C ALA A 36 -18.53 -8.60 -12.81
N SER A 37 -17.85 -9.71 -13.08
CA SER A 37 -16.85 -10.28 -12.15
C SER A 37 -15.64 -9.36 -11.96
N LYS A 38 -15.18 -8.69 -13.02
CA LYS A 38 -14.11 -7.69 -12.93
C LYS A 38 -14.53 -6.50 -12.05
N ASN A 39 -15.76 -6.02 -12.21
CA ASN A 39 -16.31 -4.96 -11.36
C ASN A 39 -16.44 -5.41 -9.89
N THR A 40 -16.91 -6.63 -9.63
CA THR A 40 -16.95 -7.19 -8.27
C THR A 40 -15.55 -7.24 -7.65
N LEU A 41 -14.53 -7.67 -8.40
CA LEU A 41 -13.15 -7.68 -7.93
C LEU A 41 -12.67 -6.27 -7.56
N LYS A 42 -12.92 -5.28 -8.45
CA LYS A 42 -12.56 -3.88 -8.19
C LYS A 42 -13.20 -3.35 -6.92
N TYR A 43 -14.52 -3.52 -6.75
CA TYR A 43 -15.24 -3.05 -5.56
C TYR A 43 -14.78 -3.79 -4.29
N CYS A 44 -14.51 -5.09 -4.39
CA CYS A 44 -13.99 -5.87 -3.27
C CYS A 44 -12.63 -5.32 -2.81
N LEU A 45 -11.69 -5.08 -3.74
CA LEU A 45 -10.39 -4.51 -3.41
C LEU A 45 -10.50 -3.11 -2.80
N VAL A 46 -11.36 -2.25 -3.35
CA VAL A 46 -11.61 -0.92 -2.79
C VAL A 46 -12.11 -1.02 -1.35
N ILE A 47 -13.09 -1.87 -1.08
CA ILE A 47 -13.63 -2.07 0.27
C ILE A 47 -12.54 -2.56 1.21
N LEU A 48 -11.77 -3.59 0.82
CA LEU A 48 -10.69 -4.13 1.65
C LEU A 48 -9.62 -3.08 1.98
N ILE A 49 -9.20 -2.29 0.98
CA ILE A 49 -8.21 -1.22 1.16
C ILE A 49 -8.76 -0.15 2.12
N LEU A 50 -9.98 0.33 1.90
CA LEU A 50 -10.56 1.39 2.73
C LEU A 50 -10.83 0.92 4.15
N THR A 51 -11.35 -0.30 4.34
CA THR A 51 -11.54 -0.88 5.67
C THR A 51 -10.20 -1.02 6.39
N PHE A 52 -9.15 -1.48 5.70
CA PHE A 52 -7.82 -1.57 6.29
C PHE A 52 -7.28 -0.20 6.71
N GLN A 53 -7.42 0.83 5.86
CA GLN A 53 -6.99 2.19 6.18
C GLN A 53 -7.72 2.77 7.40
N VAL A 54 -9.02 2.52 7.52
CA VAL A 54 -9.82 2.95 8.68
C VAL A 54 -9.37 2.23 9.95
N MET A 55 -9.10 0.92 9.86
CA MET A 55 -8.60 0.14 10.99
C MET A 55 -7.21 0.62 11.43
N ASP A 56 -6.32 0.92 10.49
CA ASP A 56 -4.98 1.42 10.80
C ASP A 56 -5.03 2.80 11.45
N PHE A 57 -5.86 3.70 10.92
CA PHE A 57 -6.12 5.00 11.54
C PHE A 57 -6.63 4.86 12.98
N PHE A 58 -7.62 3.98 13.19
CA PHE A 58 -8.18 3.74 14.52
C PHE A 58 -7.11 3.18 15.48
N LYS A 59 -6.25 2.29 15.00
CA LYS A 59 -5.14 1.73 15.78
C LYS A 59 -4.15 2.80 16.22
N VAL A 60 -3.72 3.68 15.32
CA VAL A 60 -2.76 4.75 15.67
C VAL A 60 -3.38 5.74 16.66
N VAL A 61 -4.60 6.22 16.42
CA VAL A 61 -5.24 7.25 17.25
C VAL A 61 -5.69 6.70 18.61
N TYR A 62 -6.38 5.55 18.63
CA TYR A 62 -7.05 5.07 19.84
C TYR A 62 -6.26 4.02 20.60
N LEU A 63 -5.53 3.14 19.92
CA LEU A 63 -4.78 2.07 20.59
C LEU A 63 -3.38 2.52 21.01
N PHE A 64 -2.68 3.30 20.19
CA PHE A 64 -1.36 3.83 20.53
C PHE A 64 -1.38 5.20 21.20
N GLY A 65 -2.53 5.89 21.21
CA GLY A 65 -2.67 7.22 21.83
C GLY A 65 -1.82 8.30 21.16
N GLU A 66 -1.36 8.05 19.94
CA GLU A 66 -0.55 8.96 19.15
C GLU A 66 -1.43 10.12 18.62
N PRO A 67 -0.85 11.32 18.42
CA PRO A 67 -1.61 12.45 17.88
C PRO A 67 -2.27 12.08 16.55
N TRP A 68 -3.53 12.46 16.34
CA TRP A 68 -4.25 12.21 15.07
C TRP A 68 -3.50 12.66 13.80
N LYS A 69 -2.54 13.59 13.95
CA LYS A 69 -1.66 14.07 12.89
C LYS A 69 -0.61 13.04 12.43
N THR A 70 -0.18 12.13 13.30
CA THR A 70 0.71 11.00 12.93
C THR A 70 -0.07 9.82 12.37
N ALA A 71 -1.39 9.76 12.62
CA ALA A 71 -2.31 8.81 11.99
C ALA A 71 -2.79 9.23 10.60
N LEU A 72 -2.54 10.47 10.18
CA LEU A 72 -2.96 10.95 8.86
C LEU A 72 -2.21 10.16 7.76
N PRO A 73 -2.86 9.81 6.63
CA PRO A 73 -2.27 9.04 5.52
C PRO A 73 -1.29 9.90 4.69
N LEU A 74 -0.33 10.52 5.36
CA LEU A 74 0.72 11.35 4.79
C LEU A 74 1.97 10.52 4.48
N HIS A 75 1.99 9.25 4.88
CA HIS A 75 2.95 8.30 4.36
C HIS A 75 2.59 7.90 2.94
N LEU A 76 3.64 7.69 2.14
CA LEU A 76 3.53 7.40 0.71
C LEU A 76 2.75 6.09 0.46
N CYS A 77 2.81 5.13 1.38
CA CYS A 77 2.06 3.88 1.29
C CYS A 77 0.55 4.10 1.41
N ASP A 78 0.10 4.86 2.42
CA ASP A 78 -1.33 5.13 2.63
C ASP A 78 -1.91 5.96 1.48
N PHE A 79 -1.16 6.95 0.99
CA PHE A 79 -1.59 7.72 -0.16
C PHE A 79 -1.62 6.87 -1.44
N SER A 80 -0.70 5.90 -1.58
CA SER A 80 -0.76 4.92 -2.68
C SER A 80 -1.98 4.01 -2.57
N ALA A 81 -2.37 3.62 -1.35
CA ALA A 81 -3.58 2.84 -1.07
C ALA A 81 -4.85 3.59 -1.48
N LEU A 82 -4.97 4.86 -1.07
CA LEU A 82 -6.08 5.72 -1.47
C LEU A 82 -6.07 6.01 -2.97
N SER A 83 -4.89 6.20 -3.56
CA SER A 83 -4.75 6.45 -5.00
C SER A 83 -5.20 5.25 -5.83
N ILE A 84 -4.79 4.03 -5.47
CA ILE A 84 -5.23 2.84 -6.21
C ILE A 84 -6.72 2.56 -6.01
N ALA A 85 -7.25 2.75 -4.79
CA ALA A 85 -8.69 2.62 -4.54
C ALA A 85 -9.49 3.65 -5.36
N GLY A 86 -9.03 4.91 -5.39
CA GLY A 86 -9.61 5.97 -6.20
C GLY A 86 -9.54 5.67 -7.70
N TYR A 87 -8.44 5.11 -8.19
CA TYR A 87 -8.32 4.65 -9.57
C TYR A 87 -9.32 3.54 -9.90
N LEU A 88 -9.47 2.52 -9.04
CA LEU A 88 -10.39 1.42 -9.30
C LEU A 88 -11.84 1.90 -9.41
N ILE A 89 -12.23 2.98 -8.71
CA ILE A 89 -13.56 3.59 -8.84
C ILE A 89 -13.65 4.48 -10.08
N THR A 90 -12.69 5.39 -10.26
CA THR A 90 -12.81 6.52 -11.20
C THR A 90 -12.19 6.28 -12.58
N GLY A 91 -11.26 5.34 -12.70
CA GLY A 91 -10.42 5.15 -13.89
C GLY A 91 -9.43 6.30 -14.15
N ASN A 92 -9.20 7.19 -13.18
CA ASN A 92 -8.33 8.34 -13.38
C ASN A 92 -6.85 7.92 -13.43
N LYS A 93 -6.23 8.11 -14.60
CA LYS A 93 -4.83 7.72 -14.86
C LYS A 93 -3.80 8.39 -13.94
N ASN A 94 -4.07 9.61 -13.47
CA ASN A 94 -3.14 10.29 -12.55
C ASN A 94 -3.05 9.55 -11.21
N LEU A 95 -4.17 9.02 -10.72
CA LEU A 95 -4.22 8.23 -9.48
C LEU A 95 -3.52 6.88 -9.67
N PHE A 96 -3.73 6.23 -10.82
CA PHE A 96 -3.02 4.99 -11.16
C PHE A 96 -1.52 5.22 -11.23
N ASN A 97 -1.06 6.23 -11.96
CA ASN A 97 0.36 6.50 -12.12
C ASN A 97 0.98 6.76 -10.74
N PHE A 98 0.37 7.58 -9.89
CA PHE A 98 0.87 7.81 -8.54
C PHE A 98 1.01 6.49 -7.76
N ALA A 99 -0.07 5.70 -7.71
CA ALA A 99 -0.08 4.42 -7.00
C ALA A 99 0.93 3.44 -7.58
N PHE A 100 1.11 3.40 -8.91
CA PHE A 100 2.06 2.53 -9.58
C PHE A 100 3.50 2.86 -9.18
N PHE A 101 3.89 4.13 -9.25
CA PHE A 101 5.28 4.53 -8.95
C PHE A 101 5.62 4.34 -7.48
N TRP A 102 4.76 4.81 -6.56
CA TRP A 102 5.03 4.72 -5.12
C TRP A 102 4.67 3.36 -4.52
N GLY A 103 3.70 2.67 -5.10
CA GLY A 103 3.38 1.29 -4.76
C GLY A 103 4.54 0.37 -5.11
N ILE A 104 5.03 0.38 -6.35
CA ILE A 104 6.13 -0.53 -6.71
C ILE A 104 7.41 -0.16 -5.96
N ALA A 105 7.79 1.12 -5.89
CA ALA A 105 9.03 1.52 -5.24
C ALA A 105 8.97 1.45 -3.71
N GLY A 106 7.94 2.02 -3.09
CA GLY A 106 7.79 2.09 -1.63
C GLY A 106 7.18 0.82 -1.05
N VAL A 107 5.98 0.47 -1.48
CA VAL A 107 5.25 -0.69 -0.94
C VAL A 107 5.97 -2.00 -1.25
N GLY A 108 6.61 -2.11 -2.42
CA GLY A 108 7.47 -3.24 -2.77
C GLY A 108 8.64 -3.43 -1.79
N MET A 109 9.32 -2.34 -1.40
CA MET A 109 10.38 -2.41 -0.40
C MET A 109 9.84 -2.82 0.98
N THR A 110 8.67 -2.33 1.39
CA THR A 110 8.10 -2.66 2.70
C THR A 110 7.66 -4.13 2.83
N ILE A 111 7.34 -4.80 1.73
CA ILE A 111 7.08 -6.25 1.75
C ILE A 111 8.38 -7.02 2.01
N LEU A 112 9.47 -6.62 1.37
CA LEU A 112 10.81 -7.23 1.52
C LEU A 112 11.49 -6.86 2.83
N THR A 113 11.23 -5.66 3.34
CA THR A 113 11.82 -5.12 4.57
C THR A 113 10.70 -4.48 5.40
N PRO A 114 9.90 -5.32 6.08
CA PRO A 114 8.76 -4.85 6.85
C PRO A 114 9.20 -4.00 8.03
N ASN A 115 8.49 -2.89 8.26
CA ASN A 115 8.75 -1.96 9.34
C ASN A 115 8.18 -2.45 10.70
N SER A 116 8.27 -3.76 10.96
CA SER A 116 7.73 -4.36 12.18
C SER A 116 8.84 -4.73 13.15
N VAL A 117 8.62 -4.45 14.43
CA VAL A 117 9.56 -4.78 15.51
C VAL A 117 9.61 -6.29 15.76
N TYR A 118 8.48 -6.98 15.54
CA TYR A 118 8.32 -8.41 15.85
C TYR A 118 8.05 -9.21 14.59
N ALA A 119 8.65 -10.39 14.48
CA ALA A 119 8.41 -11.31 13.37
C ALA A 119 6.96 -11.86 13.39
N PHE A 120 6.63 -12.64 12.36
CA PHE A 120 5.45 -13.51 12.40
C PHE A 120 5.45 -14.33 13.72
N PRO A 121 4.30 -14.48 14.41
CA PRO A 121 2.94 -14.12 14.06
C PRO A 121 2.44 -12.81 14.71
N SER A 122 3.27 -11.77 14.82
CA SER A 122 2.84 -10.51 15.43
C SER A 122 1.74 -9.81 14.60
N ILE A 123 0.79 -9.17 15.28
CA ILE A 123 -0.31 -8.44 14.65
C ILE A 123 0.23 -7.30 13.77
N ASP A 124 1.29 -6.63 14.21
CA ASP A 124 1.92 -5.54 13.47
C ASP A 124 2.55 -6.02 12.16
N TYR A 125 3.24 -7.16 12.19
CA TYR A 125 3.83 -7.77 11.00
C TYR A 125 2.75 -8.20 10.00
N LEU A 126 1.69 -8.87 10.48
CA LEU A 126 0.60 -9.34 9.64
C LEU A 126 -0.18 -8.18 9.03
N ALA A 127 -0.48 -7.14 9.81
CA ALA A 127 -1.11 -5.93 9.31
C ALA A 127 -0.25 -5.25 8.23
N ASN A 128 1.06 -5.13 8.47
CA ASN A 128 1.99 -4.57 7.49
C ASN A 128 1.96 -5.37 6.17
N GLN A 129 2.14 -6.70 6.23
CA GLN A 129 2.14 -7.52 5.01
C GLN A 129 0.78 -7.50 4.30
N TYR A 130 -0.33 -7.56 5.04
CA TYR A 130 -1.67 -7.54 4.48
C TYR A 130 -1.98 -6.23 3.75
N GLY A 131 -1.76 -5.08 4.40
CA GLY A 131 -2.03 -3.77 3.81
C GLY A 131 -1.21 -3.52 2.54
N HIS A 132 0.09 -3.81 2.59
CA HIS A 132 0.99 -3.59 1.45
C HIS A 132 0.69 -4.55 0.28
N THR A 133 0.31 -5.79 0.59
CA THR A 133 -0.13 -6.75 -0.44
C THR A 133 -1.39 -6.28 -1.16
N LEU A 134 -2.37 -5.70 -0.45
CA LEU A 134 -3.59 -5.17 -1.07
C LEU A 134 -3.30 -4.05 -2.08
N ILE A 135 -2.36 -3.16 -1.78
CA ILE A 135 -1.98 -2.06 -2.68
C ILE A 135 -1.37 -2.62 -3.97
N LEU A 136 -0.36 -3.50 -3.85
CA LEU A 136 0.28 -4.11 -5.02
C LEU A 136 -0.67 -5.01 -5.81
N LEU A 137 -1.60 -5.68 -5.13
CA LEU A 137 -2.64 -6.46 -5.79
C LEU A 137 -3.58 -5.55 -6.58
N GLY A 138 -3.99 -4.40 -6.03
CA GLY A 138 -4.78 -3.39 -6.75
C GLY A 138 -4.07 -2.88 -8.00
N ILE A 139 -2.77 -2.57 -7.90
CA ILE A 139 -1.94 -2.16 -9.04
C ILE A 139 -1.83 -3.28 -10.07
N SER A 140 -1.64 -4.52 -9.62
CA SER A 140 -1.53 -5.67 -10.51
C SER A 140 -2.85 -5.99 -11.22
N VAL A 141 -4.00 -5.81 -10.55
CA VAL A 141 -5.32 -5.89 -11.19
C VAL A 141 -5.49 -4.79 -12.24
N ALA A 142 -5.09 -3.56 -11.94
CA ALA A 142 -5.14 -2.46 -12.90
C ALA A 142 -4.33 -2.77 -14.18
N ILE A 143 -3.12 -3.32 -14.03
CA ILE A 143 -2.26 -3.64 -15.18
C ILE A 143 -2.77 -4.88 -15.93
N ILE A 144 -3.05 -5.97 -15.22
CA ILE A 144 -3.32 -7.27 -15.83
C ILE A 144 -4.77 -7.36 -16.30
N VAL A 145 -5.73 -6.97 -15.48
CA VAL A 145 -7.16 -7.17 -15.74
C VAL A 145 -7.78 -6.00 -16.49
N LEU A 146 -7.32 -4.77 -16.22
CA LEU A 146 -7.84 -3.55 -16.85
C LEU A 146 -6.96 -3.02 -18.00
N ASP A 147 -5.85 -3.69 -18.31
CA ASP A 147 -4.87 -3.33 -19.36
C ASP A 147 -4.36 -1.88 -19.24
N GLU A 148 -4.24 -1.36 -18.01
CA GLU A 148 -3.71 -0.03 -17.76
C GLU A 148 -2.18 -0.03 -17.85
N ARG A 149 -1.62 0.98 -18.51
CA ARG A 149 -0.17 1.10 -18.73
C ARG A 149 0.38 2.39 -18.14
N PRO A 150 1.49 2.33 -17.36
CA PRO A 150 2.14 3.52 -16.84
C PRO A 150 2.86 4.24 -17.99
N TYR A 151 2.66 5.56 -18.10
CA TYR A 151 3.36 6.37 -19.09
C TYR A 151 4.51 7.15 -18.44
N THR A 152 5.70 7.08 -19.05
CA THR A 152 6.94 7.71 -18.54
C THR A 152 6.88 9.23 -18.45
N LYS A 153 6.03 9.87 -19.26
CA LYS A 153 5.80 11.33 -19.20
C LYS A 153 5.21 11.80 -17.87
N ASP A 154 4.50 10.92 -17.16
CA ASP A 154 3.80 11.26 -15.92
C ASP A 154 4.73 11.14 -14.69
N ILE A 155 5.96 10.64 -14.88
CA ILE A 155 6.99 10.52 -13.85
C ILE A 155 7.29 11.89 -13.23
N PHE A 156 7.53 12.91 -14.06
CA PHE A 156 7.90 14.25 -13.57
C PHE A 156 6.79 14.92 -12.75
N VAL A 157 5.53 14.66 -13.09
CA VAL A 157 4.37 15.16 -12.33
C VAL A 157 4.34 14.54 -10.93
N ILE A 158 4.65 13.24 -10.83
CA ILE A 158 4.70 12.51 -9.56
C ILE A 158 5.86 12.99 -8.69
N PHE A 159 7.04 13.22 -9.28
CA PHE A 159 8.17 13.82 -8.57
C PHE A 159 7.83 15.21 -8.01
N GLY A 160 7.04 16.01 -8.75
CA GLY A 160 6.53 17.29 -8.25
C GLY A 160 5.62 17.14 -7.02
N TRP A 161 4.60 16.28 -7.11
CA TRP A 161 3.67 16.03 -5.99
C TRP A 161 4.37 15.48 -4.74
N THR A 162 5.39 14.64 -4.93
CA THR A 162 6.10 14.01 -3.82
C THR A 162 7.08 14.92 -3.14
N THR A 163 7.73 15.80 -3.91
CA THR A 163 8.51 16.90 -3.33
C THR A 163 7.61 17.80 -2.48
N LEU A 164 6.39 18.13 -2.95
CA LEU A 164 5.43 18.91 -2.16
C LEU A 164 4.98 18.18 -0.89
N MET A 165 4.67 16.88 -0.97
CA MET A 165 4.30 16.08 0.20
C MET A 165 5.43 16.00 1.23
N LEU A 166 6.68 15.82 0.80
CA LEU A 166 7.84 15.76 1.70
C LEU A 166 8.06 17.11 2.41
N VAL A 167 7.90 18.22 1.71
CA VAL A 167 8.03 19.58 2.29
C VAL A 167 6.93 19.87 3.31
N TYR A 168 5.70 19.37 3.08
CA TYR A 168 4.57 19.54 4.00
C TYR A 168 4.43 18.44 5.05
N SER A 169 5.29 17.43 5.03
CA SER A 169 5.26 16.36 6.03
C SER A 169 5.63 16.91 7.41
N PRO A 170 4.79 16.69 8.44
CA PRO A 170 5.00 17.25 9.78
C PRO A 170 6.31 16.81 10.46
N TYR A 171 6.98 15.77 9.95
CA TYR A 171 8.31 15.34 10.42
C TYR A 171 9.39 16.42 10.24
N TYR A 172 9.31 17.25 9.19
CA TYR A 172 10.28 18.33 8.95
C TYR A 172 10.18 19.46 9.99
N PHE A 173 9.02 19.62 10.61
CA PHE A 173 8.77 20.65 11.64
C PHE A 173 8.92 20.13 13.07
N TYR A 174 8.83 18.81 13.29
CA TYR A 174 8.98 18.22 14.62
C TYR A 174 10.43 18.22 15.10
N ASP A 175 11.39 17.98 14.20
CA ASP A 175 12.83 17.99 14.53
C ASP A 175 13.35 19.39 14.85
N LYS A 176 12.81 20.42 14.17
CA LYS A 176 13.17 21.82 14.42
C LYS A 176 12.71 22.39 15.76
N LYS A 177 11.84 21.68 16.49
CA LYS A 177 11.36 22.12 17.82
C LYS A 177 12.18 21.53 18.98
N LYS A 178 13.15 20.67 18.68
CA LYS A 178 14.07 20.04 19.65
C LYS A 178 15.50 20.61 19.62
N ASN A 179 15.80 21.53 18.70
CA ASN A 179 17.09 22.25 18.64
C ASN A 179 16.89 23.72 19.00
#